data_AF-A0A9E5XVU7-F1
#
_entry.id   AF-A0A9E5XVU7-F1
#
_cell.length_a   1.000
_cell.length_b   1.000
_cell.length_c   1.000
_cell.angle_alpha   90.00
_cell.angle_beta   90.00
_cell.angle_gamma   90.00
#
_symmetry.space_group_name_H-M   'P 1'
#
loop_
_entity.id
_entity.type
_entity.pdbx_description
1 polymer ?
#
loop_
_entity_poly.entity_id
_entity_poly.type
_entity_poly.pdbx_seq_one_letter_code
_entity_poly.pdbx_strand_id
1 'polypeptide(L)'
;MKNKVKKIVIWIASIIALGLIVYMGLVAYVIQTIGNGCGMDDGPFHAVPVRVMEPSENAQIFNLAENGKLVLDNRNDTLSPVITWIEYGKIKWSLDMDTRHTKGYETTRLWKMSHVTIINNTNPIKLHFTGHWTYGAEAGYLEINRENGENHFCLSW
;
A
#
# COMPACT_ATOMS: atom_id res chain seq x y z
N MET A 1 -44.71 39.88 13.58
CA MET A 1 -44.67 38.52 13.00
C MET A 1 -43.54 38.31 11.98
N LYS A 2 -43.40 39.16 10.95
CA LYS A 2 -42.36 39.03 9.89
C LYS A 2 -40.90 38.86 10.39
N ASN A 3 -40.46 39.63 11.39
CA ASN A 3 -39.08 39.54 11.89
C ASN A 3 -38.77 38.25 12.68
N LYS A 4 -39.78 37.66 13.34
CA LYS A 4 -39.60 36.37 14.05
C LYS A 4 -39.50 35.22 13.06
N VAL A 5 -40.34 35.22 12.03
CA VAL A 5 -40.31 34.21 10.95
C VAL A 5 -38.99 34.27 10.18
N LYS A 6 -38.50 35.47 9.82
CA LYS A 6 -37.20 35.65 9.14
C LYS A 6 -36.04 35.07 9.96
N LYS A 7 -36.03 35.30 11.28
CA LYS A 7 -35.00 34.71 12.17
C LYS A 7 -35.07 33.19 12.19
N ILE A 8 -36.27 32.60 12.31
CA ILE A 8 -36.45 31.14 12.31
C ILE A 8 -35.96 30.52 10.99
N VAL A 9 -36.27 31.14 9.85
CA VAL A 9 -35.81 30.65 8.53
C VAL A 9 -34.29 30.70 8.41
N ILE A 10 -33.65 31.77 8.90
CA ILE A 10 -32.17 31.88 8.91
C ILE A 10 -31.54 30.78 9.79
N TRP A 11 -32.12 30.50 10.96
CA TRP A 11 -31.64 29.44 11.85
C TRP A 11 -31.75 28.06 11.20
N ILE A 12 -32.89 27.74 10.59
CA ILE A 12 -33.11 26.47 9.89
C ILE A 12 -32.12 26.33 8.73
N ALA A 13 -31.96 27.37 7.91
CA ALA A 13 -31.01 27.37 6.79
C ALA A 13 -29.56 27.16 7.26
N SER A 14 -29.19 27.75 8.40
CA SER A 14 -27.85 27.62 8.97
C SER A 14 -27.58 26.18 9.45
N ILE A 15 -28.56 25.54 10.10
CA ILE A 15 -28.46 24.15 10.56
C ILE A 15 -28.33 23.20 9.36
N ILE A 16 -29.13 23.41 8.30
CA ILE A 16 -29.06 22.60 7.08
C ILE A 16 -27.69 22.76 6.41
N ALA A 17 -27.19 24.00 6.31
CA ALA A 17 -25.87 24.26 5.73
C ALA A 17 -24.74 23.59 6.51
N LEU A 18 -24.77 23.67 7.85
CA LEU A 18 -23.83 22.96 8.72
C LEU A 18 -23.91 21.44 8.54
N GLY A 19 -25.13 20.89 8.48
CA GLY A 19 -25.35 19.46 8.24
C GLY A 19 -24.75 19.00 6.92
N LEU A 20 -24.92 19.78 5.84
CA LEU A 20 -24.34 19.48 4.54
C LEU A 20 -22.81 19.53 4.56
N ILE A 21 -22.21 20.51 5.24
CA ILE A 21 -20.74 20.61 5.35
C ILE A 21 -20.16 19.39 6.10
N VAL A 22 -20.78 19.02 7.23
CA VAL A 22 -20.35 17.84 8.00
C VAL A 22 -20.53 16.56 7.19
N TYR A 23 -21.67 16.41 6.50
CA TYR A 23 -21.93 15.26 5.65
C TYR A 23 -20.91 15.14 4.51
N MET A 24 -20.63 16.24 3.80
CA MET A 24 -19.61 16.24 2.74
C MET A 24 -18.21 15.92 3.29
N GLY A 25 -17.86 16.43 4.47
CA GLY A 25 -16.60 16.09 5.14
C GLY A 25 -16.50 14.60 5.48
N LEU A 26 -17.59 14.01 6.00
CA LEU A 26 -17.67 12.58 6.29
C LEU A 26 -17.57 11.74 5.02
N VAL A 27 -18.30 12.10 3.96
CA VAL A 27 -18.26 11.39 2.68
C VAL A 27 -16.86 11.46 2.06
N ALA A 28 -16.20 12.62 2.09
CA ALA A 28 -14.83 12.76 1.61
C ALA A 28 -13.87 11.87 2.42
N TYR A 29 -13.99 11.84 3.75
CA TYR A 29 -13.21 10.99 4.62
C TYR A 29 -13.44 9.49 4.34
N VAL A 30 -14.71 9.08 4.17
CA VAL A 30 -15.08 7.70 3.84
C VAL A 30 -14.57 7.30 2.46
N ILE A 31 -14.68 8.17 1.46
CA ILE A 31 -14.13 7.91 0.11
C ILE A 31 -12.60 7.82 0.17
N GLN A 32 -11.93 8.66 0.95
CA GLN A 32 -10.48 8.60 1.12
C GLN A 32 -10.03 7.30 1.83
N THR A 33 -10.82 6.80 2.78
CA THR A 33 -10.49 5.58 3.53
C THR A 33 -10.83 4.30 2.78
N ILE A 34 -11.94 4.26 2.03
CA ILE A 34 -12.39 3.09 1.27
C ILE A 34 -11.79 3.06 -0.16
N GLY A 35 -11.57 4.23 -0.76
CA GLY A 35 -11.10 4.35 -2.16
C GLY A 35 -9.64 3.96 -2.39
N ASN A 36 -8.87 3.73 -1.32
CA ASN A 36 -7.44 3.38 -1.38
C ASN A 36 -7.17 1.86 -1.37
N GLY A 37 -8.18 1.03 -1.66
CA GLY A 37 -7.97 -0.24 -2.35
C GLY A 37 -7.51 -1.45 -1.54
N CYS A 38 -7.43 -1.37 -0.21
CA CYS A 38 -7.23 -2.55 0.65
C CYS A 38 -8.45 -2.76 1.56
N GLY A 39 -8.77 -4.02 1.87
CA GLY A 39 -9.69 -4.36 2.95
C GLY A 39 -9.20 -3.79 4.29
N MET A 40 -10.11 -3.49 5.21
CA MET A 40 -9.80 -2.78 6.47
C MET A 40 -8.70 -3.44 7.32
N ASP A 41 -8.53 -4.77 7.20
CA ASP A 41 -7.56 -5.55 7.97
C ASP A 41 -6.30 -5.94 7.16
N ASP A 42 -6.28 -5.64 5.86
CA ASP A 42 -5.32 -6.22 4.91
C ASP A 42 -4.50 -5.16 4.17
N GLY A 43 -4.45 -3.94 4.71
CA GLY A 43 -3.58 -2.85 4.25
C GLY A 43 -4.27 -1.47 4.27
N PRO A 44 -3.65 -0.46 3.65
CA PRO A 44 -2.36 -0.52 2.95
C PRO A 44 -1.18 -0.69 3.91
N PHE A 45 -0.31 -1.64 3.57
CA PHE A 45 0.99 -1.82 4.23
C PHE A 45 2.08 -1.01 3.52
N HIS A 46 3.09 -0.59 4.28
CA HIS A 46 4.22 0.18 3.77
C HIS A 46 5.51 -0.60 3.92
N ALA A 47 6.18 -0.88 2.81
CA ALA A 47 7.54 -1.38 2.83
C ALA A 47 8.53 -0.24 3.10
N VAL A 48 9.58 -0.53 3.87
CA VAL A 48 10.55 0.47 4.30
C VAL A 48 11.86 0.32 3.52
N PRO A 49 12.46 1.43 3.03
CA PRO A 49 13.80 1.38 2.44
C PRO A 49 14.83 0.84 3.43
N VAL A 50 15.56 -0.19 3.03
CA VAL A 50 16.64 -0.78 3.81
C VAL A 50 17.96 -0.67 3.07
N ARG A 51 19.05 -0.89 3.82
CA ARG A 51 20.38 -0.98 3.21
C ARG A 51 20.34 -2.06 2.13
N VAL A 52 20.91 -1.71 0.97
CA VAL A 52 21.10 -2.61 -0.16
C VAL A 52 21.71 -3.93 0.30
N MET A 53 21.01 -5.03 0.02
CA MET A 53 21.45 -6.38 0.30
C MET A 53 21.78 -7.08 -1.02
N GLU A 54 22.83 -7.90 -1.01
CA GLU A 54 23.07 -8.80 -2.14
C GLU A 54 21.96 -9.85 -2.17
N PRO A 55 21.37 -10.14 -3.35
CA PRO A 55 20.36 -11.19 -3.46
C PRO A 55 20.89 -12.55 -2.99
N SER A 56 20.06 -13.29 -2.26
CA SER A 56 20.34 -14.69 -1.96
C SER A 56 20.38 -15.55 -3.23
N GLU A 57 21.00 -16.73 -3.14
CA GLU A 57 21.05 -17.70 -4.25
C GLU A 57 19.66 -18.15 -4.72
N ASN A 58 18.66 -18.07 -3.83
CA ASN A 58 17.27 -18.49 -4.10
C ASN A 58 16.36 -17.31 -4.48
N ALA A 59 16.92 -16.12 -4.68
CA ALA A 59 16.14 -14.94 -5.05
C ALA A 59 15.46 -15.12 -6.42
N GLN A 60 14.21 -14.68 -6.50
CA GLN A 60 13.46 -14.68 -7.75
C GLN A 60 13.73 -13.38 -8.50
N ILE A 61 14.09 -13.49 -9.78
CA ILE A 61 14.45 -12.35 -10.62
C ILE A 61 13.38 -12.16 -11.70
N PHE A 62 12.83 -10.95 -11.77
CA PHE A 62 11.85 -10.54 -12.77
C PHE A 62 12.47 -9.47 -13.66
N ASN A 63 12.47 -9.68 -14.97
CA ASN A 63 12.93 -8.67 -15.91
C ASN A 63 11.86 -7.57 -16.02
N LEU A 64 12.29 -6.31 -15.91
CA LEU A 64 11.45 -5.14 -16.11
C LEU A 64 11.89 -4.37 -17.35
N ALA A 65 11.09 -3.38 -17.77
CA ALA A 65 11.46 -2.49 -18.86
C ALA A 65 12.76 -1.73 -18.55
N GLU A 66 13.43 -1.22 -19.60
CA GLU A 66 14.62 -0.36 -19.50
C GLU A 66 15.85 -1.04 -18.87
N ASN A 67 16.06 -2.33 -19.17
CA ASN A 67 17.13 -3.16 -18.58
C ASN A 67 17.06 -3.24 -17.04
N GLY A 68 15.85 -3.09 -16.51
CA GLY A 68 15.55 -3.23 -15.11
C GLY A 68 15.39 -4.68 -14.68
N LYS A 69 15.68 -4.94 -13.41
CA LYS A 69 15.35 -6.20 -12.74
C LYS A 69 14.73 -5.91 -11.39
N LEU A 70 13.63 -6.59 -11.10
CA LEU A 70 13.10 -6.71 -9.75
C LEU A 70 13.60 -8.02 -9.17
N VAL A 71 14.17 -7.97 -7.97
CA VAL A 71 14.66 -9.15 -7.28
C VAL A 71 13.87 -9.31 -5.99
N LEU A 72 13.14 -10.41 -5.88
CA LEU A 72 12.42 -10.79 -4.67
C LEU A 72 13.25 -11.82 -3.91
N ASP A 73 13.61 -11.48 -2.68
CA ASP A 73 14.28 -12.38 -1.77
C ASP A 73 13.36 -12.74 -0.62
N ASN A 74 12.87 -13.98 -0.61
CA ASN A 74 12.19 -14.52 0.56
C ASN A 74 13.26 -14.94 1.55
N ARG A 75 13.58 -14.04 2.47
CA ARG A 75 14.44 -14.35 3.62
C ARG A 75 13.82 -15.49 4.44
N ASN A 76 14.61 -16.10 5.32
CA ASN A 76 14.16 -17.22 6.14
C ASN A 76 12.85 -16.91 6.92
N ASP A 77 12.23 -17.92 7.50
CA ASP A 77 10.96 -17.81 8.24
C ASP A 77 10.96 -16.78 9.40
N THR A 78 12.13 -16.32 9.84
CA THR A 78 12.28 -15.26 10.86
C THR A 78 12.41 -13.83 10.32
N LEU A 79 12.61 -13.65 9.01
CA LEU A 79 12.68 -12.33 8.36
C LEU A 79 11.61 -12.14 7.26
N SER A 80 11.15 -10.91 7.06
CA SER A 80 10.19 -10.56 5.99
C SER A 80 10.83 -10.62 4.59
N PRO A 81 10.08 -10.70 3.49
CA PRO A 81 10.65 -10.61 2.15
C PRO A 81 11.28 -9.24 1.88
N VAL A 82 12.28 -9.22 1.00
CA VAL A 82 12.90 -7.98 0.49
C VAL A 82 12.73 -7.91 -1.02
N ILE A 83 12.35 -6.74 -1.52
CA ILE A 83 12.29 -6.45 -2.95
C ILE A 83 13.37 -5.44 -3.31
N THR A 84 14.22 -5.78 -4.27
CA THR A 84 15.33 -4.93 -4.73
C THR A 84 15.15 -4.56 -6.20
N TRP A 85 15.31 -3.28 -6.50
CA TRP A 85 15.32 -2.76 -7.86
C TRP A 85 16.75 -2.57 -8.35
N ILE A 86 17.06 -3.18 -9.49
CA ILE A 86 18.34 -3.09 -10.17
C ILE A 86 18.11 -2.49 -11.55
N GLU A 87 18.87 -1.46 -11.89
CA GLU A 87 18.79 -0.80 -13.19
C GLU A 87 20.20 -0.61 -13.74
N TYR A 88 20.44 -1.03 -14.99
CA TYR A 88 21.78 -1.01 -15.60
C TYR A 88 22.84 -1.69 -14.71
N GLY A 89 22.48 -2.77 -14.02
CA GLY A 89 23.37 -3.52 -13.12
C GLY A 89 23.67 -2.84 -11.78
N LYS A 90 23.05 -1.69 -11.48
CA LYS A 90 23.22 -0.99 -10.20
C LYS A 90 21.95 -1.10 -9.36
N ILE A 91 22.12 -1.45 -8.09
CA ILE A 91 21.01 -1.46 -7.14
C ILE A 91 20.61 0.00 -6.86
N LYS A 92 19.34 0.31 -7.03
CA LYS A 92 18.77 1.64 -6.79
C LYS A 92 18.18 1.74 -5.40
N TRP A 93 17.41 0.73 -5.00
CA TRP A 93 16.81 0.63 -3.68
C TRP A 93 16.48 -0.83 -3.35
N SER A 94 16.33 -1.09 -2.05
CA SER A 94 15.81 -2.33 -1.48
C SER A 94 14.73 -1.99 -0.48
N LEU A 95 13.60 -2.70 -0.51
CA LEU A 95 12.43 -2.48 0.33
C LEU A 95 12.19 -3.72 1.19
N ASP A 96 12.07 -3.51 2.50
CA ASP A 96 11.65 -4.54 3.45
C ASP A 96 10.12 -4.55 3.55
N MET A 97 9.51 -5.67 3.17
CA MET A 97 8.07 -5.85 3.04
C MET A 97 7.36 -6.24 4.35
N ASP A 98 7.98 -5.96 5.52
CA ASP A 98 7.37 -6.29 6.81
C ASP A 98 6.11 -5.44 7.08
N THR A 99 5.00 -6.10 7.41
CA THR A 99 3.75 -5.41 7.77
C THR A 99 3.86 -4.65 9.09
N ARG A 100 4.83 -5.00 9.95
CA ARG A 100 5.10 -4.31 11.23
C ARG A 100 5.56 -2.88 11.07
N HIS A 101 6.00 -2.51 9.86
CA HIS A 101 6.34 -1.13 9.55
C HIS A 101 5.12 -0.21 9.48
N THR A 102 3.92 -0.78 9.34
CA THR A 102 2.66 -0.02 9.34
C THR A 102 2.09 0.09 10.76
N LYS A 103 1.78 1.33 11.17
CA LYS A 103 1.17 1.61 12.47
C LYS A 103 -0.17 0.89 12.61
N GLY A 104 -0.36 0.20 13.73
CA GLY A 104 -1.55 -0.63 14.01
C GLY A 104 -1.39 -2.10 13.63
N TYR A 105 -0.29 -2.47 12.98
CA TYR A 105 0.01 -3.83 12.51
C TYR A 105 1.33 -4.37 13.08
N GLU A 106 1.79 -3.83 14.21
CA GLU A 106 3.08 -4.16 14.82
C GLU A 106 3.22 -5.63 15.25
N THR A 107 2.10 -6.35 15.35
CA THR A 107 2.02 -7.78 15.72
C THR A 107 1.84 -8.72 14.52
N THR A 108 1.60 -8.19 13.31
CA THR A 108 1.47 -9.00 12.11
C THR A 108 2.82 -9.14 11.41
N ARG A 109 2.96 -10.02 10.43
CA ARG A 109 4.18 -10.11 9.62
C ARG A 109 3.90 -10.81 8.30
N LEU A 110 4.38 -10.26 7.20
CA LEU A 110 4.57 -10.97 5.94
C LEU A 110 5.93 -11.68 5.97
N TRP A 111 5.95 -13.01 5.85
CA TRP A 111 7.19 -13.80 5.85
C TRP A 111 7.53 -14.40 4.48
N LYS A 112 6.58 -14.47 3.54
CA LYS A 112 6.86 -14.97 2.19
C LYS A 112 5.94 -14.35 1.15
N MET A 113 6.49 -14.02 0.00
CA MET A 113 5.76 -13.73 -1.23
C MET A 113 5.97 -14.85 -2.24
N SER A 114 4.90 -15.34 -2.84
CA SER A 114 4.94 -16.43 -3.84
C SER A 114 4.00 -16.14 -5.00
N HIS A 115 4.07 -16.94 -6.07
CA HIS A 115 3.24 -16.77 -7.27
C HIS A 115 3.25 -15.32 -7.81
N VAL A 116 4.43 -14.70 -7.82
CA VAL A 116 4.56 -13.30 -8.22
C VAL A 116 4.38 -13.14 -9.72
N THR A 117 3.50 -12.23 -10.11
CA THR A 117 3.20 -11.89 -11.50
C THR A 117 3.35 -10.39 -11.70
N ILE A 118 4.24 -9.98 -12.60
CA ILE A 118 4.40 -8.56 -12.98
C ILE A 118 3.26 -8.15 -13.92
N ILE A 119 2.50 -7.13 -13.53
CA ILE A 119 1.36 -6.59 -14.31
C ILE A 119 1.79 -5.34 -15.08
N ASN A 120 2.57 -4.47 -14.43
CA ASN A 120 3.22 -3.34 -15.06
C ASN A 120 4.72 -3.40 -14.76
N ASN A 121 5.51 -3.47 -15.83
CA ASN A 121 6.96 -3.57 -15.75
C ASN A 121 7.68 -2.22 -15.98
N THR A 122 6.93 -1.11 -16.06
CA THR A 122 7.43 0.28 -16.18
C THR A 122 7.26 1.05 -14.86
N ASN A 123 7.09 2.37 -14.88
CA ASN A 123 6.78 3.18 -13.71
C ASN A 123 5.27 3.49 -13.64
N PRO A 124 4.55 3.20 -12.54
CA PRO A 124 4.98 2.42 -11.36
C PRO A 124 5.08 0.92 -11.68
N ILE A 125 5.95 0.21 -10.95
CA ILE A 125 6.01 -1.25 -11.01
C ILE A 125 4.79 -1.79 -10.27
N LYS A 126 4.02 -2.67 -10.92
CA LYS A 126 2.83 -3.29 -10.34
C LYS A 126 2.96 -4.80 -10.41
N LEU A 127 2.66 -5.49 -9.32
CA LEU A 127 2.68 -6.96 -9.28
C LEU A 127 1.55 -7.54 -8.43
N HIS A 128 1.08 -8.73 -8.83
CA HIS A 128 0.27 -9.61 -7.99
C HIS A 128 1.18 -10.63 -7.33
N PHE A 129 0.78 -11.09 -6.15
CA PHE A 129 1.47 -12.15 -5.43
C PHE A 129 0.50 -12.89 -4.52
N THR A 130 0.97 -13.98 -3.93
CA THR A 130 0.38 -14.60 -2.75
C THR A 130 1.27 -14.29 -1.55
N GLY A 131 0.77 -13.51 -0.60
CA GLY A 131 1.44 -13.18 0.65
C GLY A 131 1.13 -14.22 1.72
N HIS A 132 2.17 -14.81 2.31
CA HIS A 132 2.05 -15.66 3.49
C HIS A 132 2.41 -14.82 4.71
N TRP A 133 1.41 -14.57 5.54
CA TRP A 133 1.45 -13.61 6.62
C TRP A 133 0.62 -14.08 7.81
N THR A 134 0.62 -13.33 8.91
CA THR A 134 0.08 -13.75 10.23
C THR A 134 -1.27 -14.48 10.19
N TYR A 135 -2.16 -14.12 9.27
CA TYR A 135 -3.49 -14.71 9.17
C TYR A 135 -3.65 -15.81 8.11
N GLY A 136 -2.60 -16.13 7.35
CA GLY A 136 -2.60 -17.22 6.37
C GLY A 136 -1.92 -16.86 5.06
N ALA A 137 -2.38 -17.47 3.97
CA ALA A 137 -1.91 -17.18 2.62
C ALA A 137 -3.03 -16.51 1.82
N GLU A 138 -2.77 -15.30 1.32
CA GLU A 138 -3.77 -14.47 0.65
C GLU A 138 -3.22 -13.86 -0.63
N ALA A 139 -4.10 -13.54 -1.58
CA ALA A 139 -3.73 -12.77 -2.75
C ALA A 139 -3.34 -11.35 -2.32
N GLY A 140 -2.33 -10.78 -2.97
CA GLY A 140 -1.88 -9.43 -2.69
C GLY A 140 -1.52 -8.68 -3.96
N TYR A 141 -1.56 -7.36 -3.85
CA TYR A 141 -1.18 -6.41 -4.87
C TYR A 141 -0.17 -5.43 -4.31
N LEU A 142 0.87 -5.12 -5.09
CA LEU A 142 1.91 -4.18 -4.72
C LEU A 142 2.15 -3.21 -5.87
N GLU A 143 2.18 -1.92 -5.53
CA GLU A 143 2.57 -0.84 -6.41
C GLU A 143 3.79 -0.12 -5.84
N ILE A 144 4.81 0.07 -6.68
CA ILE A 144 6.08 0.70 -6.31
C ILE A 144 6.41 1.79 -7.32
N ASN A 145 6.61 3.01 -6.84
CA ASN A 145 7.21 4.08 -7.62
C ASN A 145 8.70 3.78 -7.82
N ARG A 146 9.14 3.70 -9.08
CA ARG A 146 10.53 3.36 -9.43
C ARG A 146 11.55 4.37 -8.93
N GLU A 147 11.19 5.65 -8.89
CA GLU A 147 12.13 6.76 -8.66
C GLU A 147 12.56 6.84 -7.19
N ASN A 148 11.59 6.72 -6.28
CA ASN A 148 11.80 6.95 -4.85
C ASN A 148 11.60 5.68 -3.99
N GLY A 149 11.10 4.58 -4.56
CA GLY A 149 10.77 3.37 -3.81
C GLY A 149 9.54 3.51 -2.90
N GLU A 150 8.79 4.61 -3.05
CA GLU A 150 7.50 4.78 -2.40
C GLU A 150 6.57 3.67 -2.85
N ASN A 151 5.92 3.04 -1.89
CA ASN A 151 5.19 1.82 -2.14
C ASN A 151 4.01 1.68 -1.18
N HIS A 152 3.04 0.91 -1.63
CA HIS A 152 1.96 0.40 -0.83
C HIS A 152 1.60 -0.99 -1.34
N PHE A 153 1.31 -1.91 -0.42
CA PHE A 153 0.74 -3.20 -0.78
C PHE A 153 -0.49 -3.53 0.04
N CYS A 154 -1.40 -4.26 -0.60
CA CYS A 154 -2.54 -4.88 0.04
C CYS A 154 -2.34 -6.39 0.06
N LEU A 155 -2.88 -7.02 1.10
CA LEU A 155 -3.23 -8.43 1.14
C LEU A 155 -4.77 -8.52 0.99
N SER A 156 -5.31 -9.69 0.68
CA SER A 156 -6.74 -9.90 0.41
C SER A 156 -7.35 -8.99 -0.69
N TRP A 157 -6.63 -8.85 -1.81
CA TRP A 157 -7.07 -8.06 -2.97
C TRP A 157 -7.84 -8.88 -4.02
#